data_AF-A0A9P4PY18-F1
#
_entry.id   AF-A0A9P4PY18-F1
#
_cell.length_a   1.000
_cell.length_b   1.000
_cell.length_c   1.000
_cell.angle_alpha   90.00
_cell.angle_beta   90.00
_cell.angle_gamma   90.00
#
_symmetry.space_group_name_H-M   'P 1'
#
loop_
_entity.id
_entity.type
_entity.pdbx_description
1 polymer ?
#
loop_
_entity_poly.entity_id
_entity_poly.type
_entity_poly.pdbx_seq_one_letter_code
_entity_poly.pdbx_strand_id
1 'polypeptide(L)'
;MAPRPYYDDQGCALPFDQVMQLEKIDDGTFRSVTKAYSPTGGENGTYGGHVYAQAVWAAAQTVDDGFLIHNVTGWFTLGGRPSEHFVYSVNKVRDGYNYCTRSVTVTQAAEKGTMFTCTCSFKRDETSSADYQDTCDIRTRFREVLKGKEDEPMEHEAAPSQDSASFRETYLPQHPDHFNPIAGLHLRKADMRKFNDPRAPIDRRQLTFYTLRGSLPLPTAPYPPPLQGAFKLTREANLHACAHLFASGRNSLFIIPNHLGRAREFTRMASLSHTVIFHVGIRDLTMTPEPRVPHPNAVPTLFEDGPLPLCNLEGNSGGDRDGRKWFVQESWLTRAAGGRGLHTSRMWDYESGTHLATTLQDGLIRFRPETKL
;
A
#
# COMPACT_ATOMS: atom_id res chain seq x y z
N MET A 1 4.25 -22.92 12.59
CA MET A 1 3.33 -21.78 12.54
C MET A 1 4.10 -20.64 11.89
N ALA A 2 3.65 -20.13 10.74
CA ALA A 2 4.35 -19.02 10.10
C ALA A 2 4.34 -17.83 11.08
N PRO A 3 5.49 -17.20 11.37
CA PRO A 3 5.52 -16.06 12.28
C PRO A 3 4.55 -15.00 11.77
N ARG A 4 3.71 -14.50 12.68
CA ARG A 4 2.79 -13.39 12.46
C ARG A 4 3.37 -12.14 13.14
N PRO A 5 4.49 -11.57 12.64
CA PRO A 5 5.15 -10.44 13.30
C PRO A 5 4.31 -9.16 13.33
N TYR A 6 3.15 -9.17 12.65
CA TYR A 6 2.20 -8.08 12.63
C TYR A 6 0.95 -8.35 13.48
N TYR A 7 1.04 -9.31 14.38
CA TYR A 7 -0.03 -9.64 15.30
C TYR A 7 0.54 -9.72 16.71
N ASP A 8 -0.28 -9.35 17.69
CA ASP A 8 0.03 -9.60 19.10
C ASP A 8 -0.26 -11.06 19.48
N ASP A 9 0.03 -11.41 20.74
CA ASP A 9 -0.19 -12.75 21.28
C ASP A 9 -1.69 -13.10 21.37
N GLN A 10 -2.57 -12.10 21.31
CA GLN A 10 -4.02 -12.23 21.30
C GLN A 10 -4.59 -12.38 19.89
N GLY A 11 -3.77 -12.28 18.84
CA GLY A 11 -4.16 -12.39 17.44
C GLY A 11 -4.80 -11.12 16.85
N CYS A 12 -4.64 -9.97 17.51
CA CYS A 12 -5.02 -8.66 16.96
C CYS A 12 -3.93 -8.17 16.00
N ALA A 13 -4.35 -7.60 14.86
CA ALA A 13 -3.43 -7.03 13.88
C ALA A 13 -2.85 -5.70 14.40
N LEU A 14 -1.55 -5.46 14.21
CA LEU A 14 -0.92 -4.18 14.56
C LEU A 14 -1.53 -3.00 13.75
N PRO A 15 -1.70 -1.82 14.36
CA PRO A 15 -2.11 -0.60 13.65
C PRO A 15 -0.97 -0.07 12.76
N PHE A 16 -1.30 0.80 11.80
CA PHE A 16 -0.34 1.19 10.74
C PHE A 16 0.88 1.94 11.25
N ASP A 17 0.69 2.83 12.22
CA ASP A 17 1.73 3.59 12.88
C ASP A 17 2.77 2.68 13.55
N GLN A 18 2.32 1.61 14.22
CA GLN A 18 3.22 0.60 14.78
C GLN A 18 3.95 -0.19 13.69
N VAL A 19 3.26 -0.60 12.61
CA VAL A 19 3.90 -1.31 11.48
C VAL A 19 5.00 -0.45 10.84
N MET A 20 4.81 0.88 10.79
CA MET A 20 5.77 1.82 10.21
C MET A 20 6.82 2.32 11.20
N GLN A 21 6.79 1.91 12.48
CA GLN A 21 7.66 2.47 13.50
C GLN A 21 9.15 2.28 13.19
N LEU A 22 9.91 3.36 13.37
CA LEU A 22 11.34 3.43 13.15
C LEU A 22 12.06 3.85 14.43
N GLU A 23 13.14 3.18 14.75
CA GLU A 23 14.13 3.64 15.72
C GLU A 23 15.18 4.48 14.99
N LYS A 24 15.47 5.68 15.50
CA LYS A 24 16.55 6.52 14.99
C LYS A 24 17.89 6.01 15.53
N ILE A 25 18.80 5.61 14.63
CA ILE A 25 20.18 5.24 14.99
C ILE A 25 21.07 6.48 15.00
N ASP A 26 20.97 7.30 13.94
CA ASP A 26 21.65 8.59 13.79
C ASP A 26 20.83 9.52 12.89
N ASP A 27 21.36 10.68 12.48
CA ASP A 27 20.64 11.68 11.69
C ASP A 27 20.21 11.21 10.29
N GLY A 28 20.88 10.22 9.71
CA GLY A 28 20.58 9.66 8.39
C GLY A 28 20.17 8.19 8.43
N THR A 29 20.26 7.52 9.58
CA THR A 29 20.07 6.07 9.68
C THR A 29 18.94 5.72 10.63
N PHE A 30 18.02 4.88 10.15
CA PHE A 30 16.86 4.41 10.89
C PHE A 30 16.77 2.88 10.84
N ARG A 31 16.21 2.25 11.87
CA ARG A 31 15.98 0.80 11.92
C ARG A 31 14.49 0.52 12.11
N SER A 32 13.95 -0.45 11.37
CA SER A 32 12.57 -0.89 11.56
C SER A 32 12.40 -1.46 12.97
N VAL A 33 11.34 -1.09 13.69
CA VAL A 33 11.00 -1.76 14.95
C VAL A 33 10.29 -3.07 14.66
N THR A 34 9.28 -3.04 13.78
CA THR A 34 8.67 -4.26 13.28
C THR A 34 9.63 -4.99 12.34
N LYS A 35 9.74 -6.31 12.53
CA LYS A 35 10.58 -7.17 11.70
C LYS A 35 9.96 -7.40 10.32
N ALA A 36 10.82 -7.67 9.35
CA ALA A 36 10.37 -8.00 8.01
C ALA A 36 9.52 -9.28 8.01
N TYR A 37 8.43 -9.26 7.23
CA TYR A 37 7.47 -10.36 7.15
C TYR A 37 7.49 -11.01 5.77
N SER A 38 7.40 -12.35 5.71
CA SER A 38 7.17 -13.09 4.46
C SER A 38 5.68 -13.39 4.30
N PRO A 39 5.00 -12.81 3.30
CA PRO A 39 3.61 -13.15 3.01
C PRO A 39 3.40 -14.59 2.55
N THR A 40 4.49 -15.27 2.17
CA THR A 40 4.49 -16.63 1.63
C THR A 40 4.94 -17.68 2.64
N GLY A 41 5.32 -17.25 3.86
CA GLY A 41 5.83 -18.13 4.91
C GLY A 41 7.21 -18.75 4.64
N GLY A 42 7.82 -18.48 3.48
CA GLY A 42 9.16 -18.97 3.14
C GLY A 42 10.29 -18.17 3.80
N GLU A 43 11.49 -18.75 3.84
CA GLU A 43 12.70 -18.18 4.46
C GLU A 43 13.32 -17.01 3.67
N ASN A 44 12.92 -16.82 2.41
CA ASN A 44 13.42 -15.77 1.52
C ASN A 44 12.25 -15.02 0.88
N GLY A 45 12.37 -13.69 0.84
CA GLY A 45 11.36 -12.82 0.26
C GLY A 45 10.40 -12.26 1.31
N THR A 46 10.44 -10.95 1.47
CA THR A 46 9.60 -10.20 2.41
C THR A 46 8.62 -9.32 1.67
N TYR A 47 7.66 -8.75 2.38
CA TYR A 47 6.68 -7.86 1.78
C TYR A 47 7.32 -6.57 1.26
N GLY A 48 7.42 -6.45 -0.07
CA GLY A 48 8.02 -5.29 -0.74
C GLY A 48 7.36 -3.95 -0.40
N GLY A 49 6.04 -3.93 -0.20
CA GLY A 49 5.33 -2.69 0.18
C GLY A 49 5.71 -2.17 1.57
N HIS A 50 6.13 -3.04 2.50
CA HIS A 50 6.61 -2.60 3.82
C HIS A 50 7.91 -1.81 3.68
N VAL A 51 8.93 -2.41 3.06
CA VAL A 51 10.23 -1.75 2.88
C VAL A 51 10.11 -0.50 2.01
N TYR A 52 9.21 -0.50 1.03
CA TYR A 52 8.95 0.63 0.15
C TYR A 52 8.36 1.83 0.90
N ALA A 53 7.26 1.62 1.65
CA ALA A 53 6.61 2.67 2.42
C ALA A 53 7.49 3.17 3.58
N GLN A 54 8.13 2.26 4.31
CA GLN A 54 8.97 2.62 5.45
C GLN A 54 10.26 3.34 5.02
N ALA A 55 10.80 3.07 3.83
CA ALA A 55 11.89 3.87 3.26
C ALA A 55 11.48 5.32 3.00
N VAL A 56 10.25 5.55 2.52
CA VAL A 56 9.70 6.92 2.37
C VAL A 56 9.51 7.57 3.73
N TRP A 57 9.04 6.82 4.74
CA TRP A 57 8.91 7.33 6.10
C TRP A 57 10.27 7.74 6.69
N ALA A 58 11.30 6.90 6.54
CA ALA A 58 12.67 7.24 6.95
C ALA A 58 13.18 8.49 6.22
N ALA A 59 12.92 8.63 4.91
CA ALA A 59 13.27 9.85 4.18
C ALA A 59 12.53 11.08 4.71
N ALA A 60 11.23 10.97 5.03
CA ALA A 60 10.42 12.05 5.58
C ALA A 60 10.91 12.53 6.95
N GLN A 61 11.58 11.67 7.73
CA GLN A 61 12.24 12.05 8.99
C GLN A 61 13.42 13.02 8.81
N THR A 62 13.92 13.17 7.58
CA THR A 62 15.09 14.01 7.26
C THR A 62 14.74 15.27 6.45
N VAL A 63 13.46 15.59 6.30
CA VAL A 63 12.98 16.81 5.63
C VAL A 63 12.29 17.72 6.64
N ASP A 64 12.31 19.03 6.35
CA ASP A 64 11.59 20.02 7.14
C ASP A 64 10.08 19.81 7.06
N ASP A 65 9.36 20.33 8.06
CA ASP A 65 7.90 20.40 8.02
C ASP A 65 7.42 21.20 6.79
N GLY A 66 6.21 20.91 6.30
CA GLY A 66 5.71 21.51 5.07
C GLY A 66 5.98 20.69 3.80
N PHE A 67 6.82 19.67 3.85
CA PHE A 67 7.13 18.81 2.69
C PHE A 67 6.33 17.50 2.71
N LEU A 68 5.55 17.26 1.66
CA LEU A 68 4.79 16.03 1.43
C LEU A 68 5.39 15.25 0.26
N ILE A 69 5.51 13.94 0.40
CA ILE A 69 5.96 13.07 -0.69
C ILE A 69 5.02 13.19 -1.89
N HIS A 70 5.57 13.41 -3.08
CA HIS A 70 4.79 13.43 -4.32
C HIS A 70 5.27 12.41 -5.36
N ASN A 71 6.52 11.94 -5.24
CA ASN A 71 7.07 10.92 -6.13
C ASN A 71 8.07 10.05 -5.38
N VAL A 72 7.96 8.74 -5.56
CA VAL A 72 9.00 7.79 -5.19
C VAL A 72 9.20 6.79 -6.31
N THR A 73 10.46 6.50 -6.63
CA THR A 73 10.85 5.40 -7.52
C THR A 73 11.95 4.59 -6.84
N GLY A 74 11.78 3.27 -6.80
CA GLY A 74 12.77 2.39 -6.19
C GLY A 74 12.92 1.05 -6.89
N TRP A 75 14.01 0.36 -6.54
CA TRP A 75 14.43 -0.91 -7.10
C TRP A 75 14.66 -1.93 -6.00
N PHE A 76 14.11 -3.13 -6.20
CA PHE A 76 14.29 -4.28 -5.32
C PHE A 76 15.45 -5.11 -5.86
N THR A 77 16.53 -5.19 -5.08
CA THR A 77 17.80 -5.80 -5.50
C THR A 77 17.99 -7.19 -4.91
N LEU A 78 17.70 -7.36 -3.61
CA LEU A 78 17.78 -8.64 -2.91
C LEU A 78 16.48 -8.93 -2.15
N GLY A 79 16.11 -10.20 -2.08
CA GLY A 79 14.99 -10.63 -1.24
C GLY A 79 15.33 -10.45 0.22
N GLY A 80 14.48 -9.78 0.99
CA GLY A 80 14.69 -9.65 2.43
C GLY A 80 14.56 -11.00 3.15
N ARG A 81 15.26 -11.12 4.26
CA ARG A 81 15.10 -12.21 5.23
C ARG A 81 13.98 -11.85 6.21
N PRO A 82 12.98 -12.73 6.38
CA PRO A 82 11.95 -12.56 7.40
C PRO A 82 12.54 -12.57 8.80
N SER A 83 11.84 -11.99 9.77
CA SER A 83 12.25 -11.92 11.19
C SER A 83 13.51 -11.09 11.48
N GLU A 84 14.07 -10.44 10.46
CA GLU A 84 15.18 -9.49 10.56
C GLU A 84 14.67 -8.06 10.44
N HIS A 85 15.38 -7.12 11.05
CA HIS A 85 15.09 -5.68 10.93
C HIS A 85 15.69 -5.11 9.65
N PHE A 86 14.99 -4.16 9.03
CA PHE A 86 15.56 -3.33 7.98
C PHE A 86 16.30 -2.14 8.57
N VAL A 87 17.43 -1.78 7.95
CA VAL A 87 18.16 -0.55 8.25
C VAL A 87 18.11 0.35 7.02
N TYR A 88 17.62 1.58 7.21
CA TYR A 88 17.40 2.59 6.18
C TYR A 88 18.44 3.68 6.32
N SER A 89 19.36 3.77 5.35
CA SER A 89 20.33 4.88 5.25
C SER A 89 19.82 5.90 4.24
N VAL A 90 19.56 7.11 4.73
CA VAL A 90 19.00 8.23 3.99
C VAL A 90 20.11 9.23 3.67
N ASN A 91 20.31 9.49 2.38
CA ASN A 91 21.20 10.53 1.90
C ASN A 91 20.40 11.70 1.35
N LYS A 92 20.76 12.91 1.79
CA LYS A 92 20.25 14.16 1.25
C LYS A 92 20.84 14.39 -0.15
N VAL A 93 19.97 14.41 -1.16
CA VAL A 93 20.35 14.74 -2.54
C VAL A 93 20.27 16.24 -2.76
N ARG A 94 19.17 16.87 -2.33
CA ARG A 94 18.93 18.31 -2.50
C ARG A 94 17.87 18.82 -1.52
N ASP A 95 18.08 20.04 -1.01
CA ASP A 95 17.04 20.87 -0.40
C ASP A 95 16.86 22.13 -1.26
N GLY A 96 15.71 22.26 -1.90
CA GLY A 96 15.26 23.49 -2.54
C GLY A 96 14.10 24.11 -1.76
N TYR A 97 13.66 25.28 -2.20
CA TYR A 97 12.56 25.98 -1.53
C TYR A 97 11.23 25.21 -1.62
N ASN A 98 10.83 24.79 -2.83
CA ASN A 98 9.57 24.07 -3.05
C ASN A 98 9.72 22.55 -3.12
N TYR A 99 10.93 22.05 -3.42
CA TYR A 99 11.19 20.62 -3.60
C TYR A 99 12.44 20.20 -2.84
N CYS A 100 12.39 19.03 -2.23
CA CYS A 100 13.57 18.37 -1.70
C CYS A 100 13.61 16.89 -2.13
N THR A 101 14.81 16.34 -2.17
CA THR A 101 15.06 14.99 -2.69
C THR A 101 15.95 14.22 -1.73
N ARG A 102 15.58 12.97 -1.48
CA ARG A 102 16.32 12.02 -0.66
C ARG A 102 16.56 10.74 -1.47
N SER A 103 17.72 10.13 -1.31
CA SER A 103 17.94 8.75 -1.75
C SER A 103 18.06 7.85 -0.53
N VAL A 104 17.41 6.68 -0.56
CA VAL A 104 17.44 5.71 0.54
C VAL A 104 18.07 4.42 0.06
N THR A 105 18.92 3.83 0.89
CA THR A 105 19.46 2.49 0.72
C THR A 105 19.05 1.66 1.92
N VAL A 106 18.50 0.46 1.67
CA VAL A 106 18.01 -0.44 2.72
C VAL A 106 18.84 -1.70 2.78
N THR A 107 19.30 -2.05 3.97
CA THR A 107 20.09 -3.24 4.29
C THR A 107 19.45 -4.07 5.41
N GLN A 108 19.95 -5.29 5.64
CA GLN A 108 19.68 -6.12 6.83
C GLN A 108 21.01 -6.76 7.26
N ALA A 109 21.22 -6.94 8.56
CA ALA A 109 22.50 -7.41 9.11
C ALA A 109 22.92 -8.80 8.58
N ALA A 110 21.95 -9.70 8.40
CA ALA A 110 22.18 -11.06 7.94
C ALA A 110 22.56 -11.19 6.45
N GLU A 111 22.54 -10.09 5.69
CA GLU A 111 22.74 -10.08 4.24
C GLU A 111 23.83 -9.08 3.85
N LYS A 112 24.65 -9.46 2.87
CA LYS A 112 25.85 -8.69 2.49
C LYS A 112 25.59 -7.59 1.45
N GLY A 113 24.33 -7.24 1.18
CA GLY A 113 23.99 -6.28 0.13
C GLY A 113 22.70 -5.51 0.39
N THR A 114 22.42 -4.58 -0.51
CA THR A 114 21.20 -3.76 -0.51
C THR A 114 20.00 -4.63 -0.88
N MET A 115 18.90 -4.51 -0.12
CA MET A 115 17.61 -5.15 -0.47
C MET A 115 16.78 -4.24 -1.36
N PHE A 116 16.83 -2.94 -1.07
CA PHE A 116 16.03 -1.94 -1.74
C PHE A 116 16.76 -0.61 -1.79
N THR A 117 16.59 0.13 -2.88
CA THR A 117 17.00 1.54 -2.96
C THR A 117 15.91 2.36 -3.64
N CYS A 118 15.72 3.59 -3.20
CA CYS A 118 14.80 4.51 -3.84
C CYS A 118 15.31 5.94 -3.85
N THR A 119 14.68 6.74 -4.70
CA THR A 119 14.70 8.20 -4.63
C THR A 119 13.30 8.70 -4.31
N CYS A 120 13.22 9.57 -3.32
CA CYS A 120 12.00 10.19 -2.83
C CYS A 120 12.06 11.69 -3.12
N SER A 121 11.02 12.24 -3.74
CA SER A 121 10.86 13.66 -4.00
C SER A 121 9.66 14.18 -3.23
N PHE A 122 9.90 15.18 -2.40
CA PHE A 122 8.89 15.85 -1.59
C PHE A 122 8.70 17.27 -2.09
N LYS A 123 7.48 17.79 -1.95
CA LYS A 123 7.15 19.16 -2.33
C LYS A 123 6.35 19.86 -1.24
N ARG A 124 6.42 21.19 -1.23
CA ARG A 124 5.47 22.00 -0.48
C ARG A 124 4.12 22.03 -1.18
N ASP A 125 3.07 22.27 -0.41
CA ASP A 125 1.75 22.52 -0.96
C ASP A 125 1.74 23.82 -1.77
N GLU A 126 1.01 23.83 -2.88
CA GLU A 126 0.92 24.99 -3.78
C GLU A 126 -0.47 25.06 -4.41
N THR A 127 -0.97 26.27 -4.62
CA THR A 127 -2.21 26.48 -5.38
C THR A 127 -1.90 26.52 -6.87
N SER A 128 -2.68 25.77 -7.65
CA SER A 128 -2.57 25.71 -9.12
C SER A 128 -3.90 26.12 -9.75
N SER A 129 -3.85 26.84 -10.88
CA SER A 129 -5.02 27.05 -11.73
C SER A 129 -5.33 25.84 -12.63
N ALA A 130 -4.36 24.94 -12.80
CA ALA A 130 -4.54 23.67 -13.48
C ALA A 130 -4.80 22.57 -12.44
N ASP A 131 -6.05 22.14 -12.38
CA ASP A 131 -6.50 20.98 -11.62
C ASP A 131 -7.53 20.24 -12.48
N TYR A 132 -7.12 19.12 -13.05
CA TYR A 132 -7.95 18.33 -13.96
C TYR A 132 -7.54 16.86 -13.89
N GLN A 133 -8.54 15.99 -13.83
CA GLN A 133 -8.38 14.55 -13.84
C GLN A 133 -9.41 13.89 -14.75
N ASP A 134 -9.15 12.63 -15.07
CA ASP A 134 -10.12 11.74 -15.69
C ASP A 134 -11.33 11.53 -14.74
N THR A 135 -12.53 11.36 -15.29
CA THR A 135 -13.73 11.07 -14.49
C THR A 135 -13.78 9.57 -14.19
N CYS A 136 -13.82 9.20 -12.91
CA CYS A 136 -13.89 7.80 -12.51
C CYS A 136 -14.89 7.59 -11.37
N ASP A 137 -16.09 7.14 -11.72
CA ASP A 137 -17.03 6.56 -10.78
C ASP A 137 -16.85 5.03 -10.77
N ILE A 138 -16.18 4.51 -9.74
CA ILE A 138 -15.88 3.08 -9.59
C ILE A 138 -17.17 2.26 -9.44
N ARG A 139 -18.15 2.78 -8.69
CA ARG A 139 -19.43 2.11 -8.43
C ARG A 139 -20.20 1.91 -9.72
N THR A 140 -20.32 2.97 -10.53
CA THR A 140 -21.00 2.91 -11.82
C THR A 140 -20.24 2.05 -12.83
N ARG A 141 -18.92 2.24 -12.95
CA ARG A 141 -18.08 1.55 -13.95
C ARG A 141 -18.00 0.04 -13.71
N PHE A 142 -18.00 -0.39 -12.45
CA PHE A 142 -17.85 -1.79 -12.05
C PHE A 142 -19.10 -2.36 -11.38
N ARG A 143 -20.28 -1.77 -11.62
CA ARG A 143 -21.56 -2.18 -11.02
C ARG A 143 -21.84 -3.68 -11.07
N GLU A 144 -21.40 -4.37 -12.12
CA GLU A 144 -21.67 -5.80 -12.32
C GLU A 144 -20.96 -6.71 -11.31
N VAL A 145 -19.81 -6.29 -10.78
CA VAL A 145 -19.01 -7.02 -9.79
C VAL A 145 -19.13 -6.45 -8.38
N LEU A 146 -19.59 -5.21 -8.25
CA LEU A 146 -19.78 -4.55 -6.95
C LEU A 146 -21.20 -4.73 -6.39
N LYS A 147 -22.20 -5.10 -7.20
CA LYS A 147 -23.61 -5.22 -6.78
C LYS A 147 -23.78 -5.98 -5.46
N GLY A 148 -24.45 -5.33 -4.51
CA GLY A 148 -24.69 -5.80 -3.14
C GLY A 148 -23.55 -5.54 -2.16
N LYS A 149 -22.45 -4.92 -2.62
CA LYS A 149 -21.24 -4.61 -1.83
C LYS A 149 -20.69 -3.21 -2.13
N GLU A 150 -21.36 -2.45 -3.00
CA GLU A 150 -20.92 -1.12 -3.42
C GLU A 150 -20.72 -0.18 -2.25
N ASP A 151 -21.63 -0.17 -1.28
CA ASP A 151 -21.59 0.70 -0.09
C ASP A 151 -20.83 0.07 1.08
N GLU A 152 -20.40 -1.20 0.96
CA GLU A 152 -19.77 -1.93 2.04
C GLU A 152 -18.55 -2.71 1.52
N PRO A 153 -17.42 -2.04 1.23
CA PRO A 153 -16.22 -2.72 0.73
C PRO A 153 -15.70 -3.80 1.68
N MET A 154 -16.02 -3.74 2.98
CA MET A 154 -15.67 -4.76 3.96
C MET A 154 -16.32 -6.13 3.69
N GLU A 155 -17.40 -6.19 2.90
CA GLU A 155 -18.06 -7.44 2.47
C GLU A 155 -17.35 -8.12 1.30
N HIS A 156 -16.38 -7.46 0.66
CA HIS A 156 -15.46 -8.14 -0.24
C HIS A 156 -14.50 -9.05 0.55
N GLU A 157 -13.98 -10.08 -0.11
CA GLU A 157 -13.05 -11.02 0.54
C GLU A 157 -11.80 -10.28 1.00
N ALA A 158 -11.32 -10.59 2.20
CA ALA A 158 -10.06 -10.05 2.69
C ALA A 158 -8.92 -10.50 1.76
N ALA A 159 -8.05 -9.55 1.38
CA ALA A 159 -6.93 -9.85 0.51
C ALA A 159 -5.93 -10.76 1.25
N PRO A 160 -5.58 -11.94 0.71
CA PRO A 160 -4.66 -12.86 1.39
C PRO A 160 -3.24 -12.29 1.47
N SER A 161 -2.40 -12.91 2.31
CA SER A 161 -0.95 -12.69 2.36
C SER A 161 -0.29 -12.90 1.00
N GLN A 162 -0.68 -13.99 0.34
CA GLN A 162 -0.21 -14.36 -0.98
C GLN A 162 -1.41 -14.63 -1.89
N ASP A 163 -1.51 -13.94 -3.02
CA ASP A 163 -2.69 -14.03 -3.89
C ASP A 163 -2.50 -14.97 -5.09
N SER A 164 -1.53 -15.89 -5.02
CA SER A 164 -1.36 -16.91 -6.05
C SER A 164 -2.59 -17.83 -6.11
N ALA A 165 -2.93 -18.34 -7.30
CA ALA A 165 -4.04 -19.28 -7.45
C ALA A 165 -3.82 -20.55 -6.62
N SER A 166 -2.58 -21.06 -6.57
CA SER A 166 -2.23 -22.22 -5.74
C SER A 166 -2.47 -21.95 -4.24
N PHE A 167 -2.13 -20.76 -3.74
CA PHE A 167 -2.38 -20.43 -2.35
C PHE A 167 -3.88 -20.35 -2.05
N ARG A 168 -4.63 -19.61 -2.87
CA ARG A 168 -6.07 -19.37 -2.65
C ARG A 168 -6.95 -20.60 -2.86
N GLU A 169 -6.68 -21.39 -3.89
CA GLU A 169 -7.58 -22.44 -4.35
C GLU A 169 -7.17 -23.84 -3.87
N THR A 170 -5.95 -23.99 -3.32
CA THR A 170 -5.43 -25.31 -2.88
C THR A 170 -4.89 -25.27 -1.46
N TYR A 171 -3.98 -24.35 -1.15
CA TYR A 171 -3.33 -24.32 0.15
C TYR A 171 -4.26 -23.83 1.28
N LEU A 172 -4.86 -22.65 1.12
CA LEU A 172 -5.75 -22.06 2.14
C LEU A 172 -6.95 -22.95 2.50
N PRO A 173 -7.65 -23.61 1.55
CA PRO A 173 -8.72 -24.54 1.89
C PRO A 173 -8.26 -25.71 2.77
N GLN A 174 -6.99 -26.12 2.67
CA GLN A 174 -6.40 -27.18 3.49
C GLN A 174 -5.82 -26.65 4.81
N HIS A 175 -5.47 -25.37 4.86
CA HIS A 175 -4.84 -24.69 6.00
C HIS A 175 -5.51 -23.33 6.27
N PRO A 176 -6.81 -23.32 6.68
CA PRO A 176 -7.57 -22.08 6.82
C PRO A 176 -6.99 -21.14 7.89
N ASP A 177 -6.35 -21.69 8.93
CA ASP A 177 -5.66 -20.98 9.99
C ASP A 177 -4.39 -20.24 9.51
N HIS A 178 -3.90 -20.55 8.31
CA HIS A 178 -2.78 -19.85 7.69
C HIS A 178 -3.23 -18.60 6.92
N PHE A 179 -4.53 -18.27 6.90
CA PHE A 179 -4.98 -16.98 6.42
C PHE A 179 -4.38 -15.86 7.28
N ASN A 180 -3.56 -15.02 6.66
CA ASN A 180 -2.86 -13.95 7.34
C ASN A 180 -3.09 -12.63 6.60
N PRO A 181 -4.07 -11.81 7.01
CA PRO A 181 -4.19 -10.47 6.46
C PRO A 181 -2.90 -9.69 6.75
N ILE A 182 -2.65 -8.64 5.97
CA ILE A 182 -1.58 -7.71 6.36
C ILE A 182 -2.12 -6.75 7.40
N ALA A 183 -1.35 -6.50 8.45
CA ALA A 183 -1.70 -5.49 9.42
C ALA A 183 -1.46 -4.08 8.87
N GLY A 184 -1.80 -3.07 9.66
CA GLY A 184 -1.75 -1.67 9.28
C GLY A 184 -2.89 -1.21 8.38
N LEU A 185 -3.39 -2.05 7.46
CA LEU A 185 -4.55 -1.72 6.63
C LEU A 185 -5.57 -2.87 6.60
N HIS A 186 -6.84 -2.52 6.44
CA HIS A 186 -7.81 -3.45 5.86
C HIS A 186 -7.63 -3.44 4.35
N LEU A 187 -7.49 -4.61 3.74
CA LEU A 187 -7.47 -4.76 2.29
C LEU A 187 -8.52 -5.78 1.86
N ARG A 188 -9.34 -5.39 0.88
CA ARG A 188 -10.47 -6.19 0.38
C ARG A 188 -10.38 -6.30 -1.13
N LYS A 189 -10.54 -7.51 -1.65
CA LYS A 189 -10.37 -7.80 -3.07
C LYS A 189 -11.72 -8.09 -3.72
N ALA A 190 -12.07 -7.34 -4.75
CA ALA A 190 -13.28 -7.61 -5.53
C ALA A 190 -13.09 -8.88 -6.36
N ASP A 191 -14.15 -9.70 -6.44
CA ASP A 191 -14.22 -10.79 -7.40
C ASP A 191 -14.54 -10.24 -8.79
N MET A 192 -13.51 -10.18 -9.63
CA MET A 192 -13.59 -9.58 -10.96
C MET A 192 -13.96 -10.58 -12.06
N ARG A 193 -14.27 -11.85 -11.76
CA ARG A 193 -14.48 -12.89 -12.80
C ARG A 193 -15.50 -12.48 -13.86
N LYS A 194 -16.70 -12.04 -13.42
CA LYS A 194 -17.77 -11.58 -14.34
C LYS A 194 -17.30 -10.46 -15.29
N PHE A 195 -16.48 -9.54 -14.77
CA PHE A 195 -15.90 -8.47 -15.58
C PHE A 195 -14.76 -8.99 -16.47
N ASN A 196 -13.87 -9.84 -15.97
CA ASN A 196 -12.63 -10.20 -16.65
C ASN A 196 -12.76 -11.31 -17.68
N ASP A 197 -13.66 -12.29 -17.47
CA ASP A 197 -13.79 -13.48 -18.30
C ASP A 197 -14.03 -13.17 -19.80
N PRO A 198 -14.92 -12.22 -20.18
CA PRO A 198 -15.14 -11.90 -21.58
C PRO A 198 -14.07 -10.96 -22.18
N ARG A 199 -13.10 -10.48 -21.38
CA ARG A 199 -12.16 -9.44 -21.77
C ARG A 199 -10.78 -10.01 -22.08
N ALA A 200 -10.11 -9.40 -23.06
CA ALA A 200 -8.71 -9.68 -23.38
C ALA A 200 -7.81 -9.35 -22.17
N PRO A 201 -6.63 -10.00 -22.02
CA PRO A 201 -5.77 -9.81 -20.85
C PRO A 201 -5.45 -8.36 -20.46
N ILE A 202 -5.27 -7.48 -21.45
CA ILE A 202 -4.96 -6.05 -21.24
C ILE A 202 -6.16 -5.22 -20.76
N ASP A 203 -7.38 -5.69 -21.03
CA ASP A 203 -8.64 -5.03 -20.66
C ASP A 203 -9.20 -5.54 -19.34
N ARG A 204 -8.58 -6.58 -18.78
CA ARG A 204 -8.90 -7.09 -17.44
C ARG A 204 -8.47 -6.09 -16.38
N ARG A 205 -9.22 -6.06 -15.28
CA ARG A 205 -9.00 -5.17 -14.13
C ARG A 205 -9.03 -5.96 -12.83
N GLN A 206 -8.28 -5.49 -11.84
CA GLN A 206 -8.42 -5.90 -10.46
C GLN A 206 -8.73 -4.67 -9.60
N LEU A 207 -9.78 -4.77 -8.77
CA LEU A 207 -10.06 -3.78 -7.74
C LEU A 207 -9.60 -4.31 -6.38
N THR A 208 -8.83 -3.49 -5.67
CA THR A 208 -8.44 -3.72 -4.29
C THR A 208 -8.79 -2.50 -3.46
N PHE A 209 -9.76 -2.66 -2.56
CA PHE A 209 -10.17 -1.64 -1.61
C PHE A 209 -9.26 -1.67 -0.40
N TYR A 210 -8.97 -0.51 0.18
CA TYR A 210 -8.21 -0.42 1.40
C TYR A 210 -8.64 0.76 2.28
N THR A 211 -8.47 0.56 3.59
CA THR A 211 -8.68 1.58 4.62
C THR A 211 -7.73 1.32 5.80
N LEU A 212 -7.56 2.32 6.67
CA LEU A 212 -6.61 2.28 7.78
C LEU A 212 -7.01 1.27 8.86
N ARG A 213 -6.00 0.65 9.50
CA ARG A 213 -6.14 0.04 10.83
C ARG A 213 -5.51 0.94 11.88
N GLY A 214 -6.22 1.17 12.98
CA GLY A 214 -5.83 2.10 14.03
C GLY A 214 -6.00 3.55 13.63
N SER A 215 -5.06 4.40 14.01
CA SER A 215 -5.13 5.85 13.79
C SER A 215 -3.74 6.41 13.53
N LEU A 216 -3.66 7.54 12.81
CA LEU A 216 -2.41 8.24 12.56
C LEU A 216 -2.40 9.60 13.27
N PRO A 217 -1.20 10.16 13.56
CA PRO A 217 -1.08 11.51 14.09
C PRO A 217 -1.65 12.56 13.12
N LEU A 218 -2.02 13.73 13.65
CA LEU A 218 -2.63 14.79 12.84
C LEU A 218 -1.68 15.25 11.71
N PRO A 219 -2.17 15.33 10.46
CA PRO A 219 -1.35 15.70 9.32
C PRO A 219 -1.16 17.23 9.17
N THR A 220 -1.93 18.04 9.89
CA THR A 220 -1.86 19.51 9.81
C THR A 220 -2.00 20.16 11.17
N ALA A 221 -1.55 21.42 11.26
CA ALA A 221 -1.80 22.31 12.39
C ALA A 221 -2.34 23.67 11.90
N PRO A 222 -3.57 24.08 12.28
CA PRO A 222 -4.57 23.30 13.02
C PRO A 222 -5.14 22.14 12.18
N TYR A 223 -5.91 21.27 12.83
CA TYR A 223 -6.69 20.21 12.18
C TYR A 223 -8.16 20.29 12.62
N PRO A 224 -9.15 20.12 11.73
CA PRO A 224 -9.00 19.97 10.27
C PRO A 224 -8.36 21.22 9.64
N PRO A 225 -7.63 21.09 8.51
CA PRO A 225 -7.12 22.25 7.80
C PRO A 225 -8.29 23.13 7.34
N PRO A 226 -8.24 24.46 7.55
CA PRO A 226 -9.34 25.34 7.22
C PRO A 226 -9.57 25.34 5.71
N LEU A 227 -10.83 25.39 5.26
CA LEU A 227 -11.18 25.39 3.83
C LEU A 227 -10.47 26.51 3.06
N GLN A 228 -10.39 27.69 3.68
CA GLN A 228 -9.65 28.86 3.20
C GLN A 228 -8.64 29.32 4.25
N GLY A 229 -7.49 29.82 3.81
CA GLY A 229 -6.41 30.27 4.69
C GLY A 229 -5.26 29.26 4.81
N ALA A 230 -4.19 29.67 5.47
CA ALA A 230 -2.99 28.86 5.58
C ALA A 230 -3.11 27.82 6.71
N PHE A 231 -2.59 26.62 6.45
CA PHE A 231 -2.27 25.61 7.45
C PHE A 231 -0.83 25.17 7.28
N LYS A 232 -0.27 24.53 8.30
CA LYS A 232 1.04 23.90 8.22
C LYS A 232 0.88 22.39 8.12
N LEU A 233 1.54 21.77 7.14
CA LEU A 233 1.72 20.32 7.12
C LEU A 233 2.66 19.94 8.26
N THR A 234 2.25 18.98 9.07
CA THR A 234 3.16 18.29 10.00
C THR A 234 4.02 17.30 9.23
N ARG A 235 5.13 16.85 9.81
CA ARG A 235 5.93 15.78 9.20
C ARG A 235 5.11 14.49 9.06
N GLU A 236 4.25 14.22 10.03
CA GLU A 236 3.37 13.06 10.15
C GLU A 236 2.34 12.99 9.01
N ALA A 237 2.10 14.07 8.27
CA ALA A 237 1.36 14.04 7.01
C ALA A 237 1.88 12.95 6.06
N ASN A 238 3.19 12.70 6.05
CA ASN A 238 3.79 11.66 5.22
C ASN A 238 3.41 10.23 5.65
N LEU A 239 2.98 9.97 6.90
CA LEU A 239 2.48 8.65 7.30
C LEU A 239 1.18 8.29 6.57
N HIS A 240 0.30 9.27 6.35
CA HIS A 240 -0.92 9.06 5.57
C HIS A 240 -0.59 8.68 4.12
N ALA A 241 0.38 9.38 3.50
CA ALA A 241 0.89 9.00 2.18
C ALA A 241 1.55 7.60 2.19
N CYS A 242 2.31 7.27 3.23
CA CYS A 242 2.93 5.95 3.39
C CYS A 242 1.90 4.83 3.45
N ALA A 243 0.70 5.06 4.01
CA ALA A 243 -0.38 4.08 3.99
C ALA A 243 -0.84 3.74 2.56
N HIS A 244 -0.94 4.74 1.67
CA HIS A 244 -1.20 4.50 0.24
C HIS A 244 -0.05 3.74 -0.44
N LEU A 245 1.21 4.11 -0.15
CA LEU A 245 2.39 3.39 -0.68
C LEU A 245 2.45 1.94 -0.20
N PHE A 246 2.03 1.69 1.03
CA PHE A 246 1.98 0.35 1.59
C PHE A 246 0.91 -0.50 0.91
N ALA A 247 -0.22 0.09 0.49
CA ALA A 247 -1.24 -0.59 -0.29
C ALA A 247 -0.81 -0.85 -1.74
N SER A 248 -0.10 0.10 -2.38
CA SER A 248 0.16 0.09 -3.84
C SER A 248 0.91 -1.14 -4.34
N GLY A 249 1.80 -1.70 -3.52
CA GLY A 249 2.59 -2.89 -3.84
C GLY A 249 1.94 -4.21 -3.45
N ARG A 250 0.73 -4.20 -2.86
CA ARG A 250 0.12 -5.41 -2.29
C ARG A 250 -0.49 -6.28 -3.38
N ASN A 251 -0.05 -7.55 -3.45
CA ASN A 251 -0.55 -8.56 -4.40
C ASN A 251 -0.49 -8.14 -5.89
N SER A 252 0.28 -7.08 -6.21
CA SER A 252 0.29 -6.42 -7.50
C SER A 252 0.73 -7.35 -8.64
N LEU A 253 1.86 -8.04 -8.52
CA LEU A 253 2.38 -8.87 -9.61
C LEU A 253 1.55 -10.13 -9.89
N PHE A 254 0.73 -10.59 -8.94
CA PHE A 254 -0.14 -11.75 -9.16
C PHE A 254 -1.21 -11.49 -10.23
N ILE A 255 -1.56 -10.22 -10.49
CA ILE A 255 -2.51 -9.90 -11.56
C ILE A 255 -1.99 -10.35 -12.92
N ILE A 256 -0.68 -10.40 -13.13
CA ILE A 256 -0.10 -10.64 -14.45
C ILE A 256 -0.39 -12.07 -14.94
N PRO A 257 0.02 -13.15 -14.22
CA PRO A 257 -0.36 -14.50 -14.61
C PRO A 257 -1.89 -14.73 -14.54
N ASN A 258 -2.60 -14.05 -13.63
CA ASN A 258 -4.06 -14.15 -13.55
C ASN A 258 -4.73 -13.61 -14.83
N HIS A 259 -4.35 -12.41 -15.27
CA HIS A 259 -4.90 -11.75 -16.45
C HIS A 259 -4.52 -12.49 -17.74
N LEU A 260 -3.36 -13.16 -17.77
CA LEU A 260 -2.96 -14.03 -18.89
C LEU A 260 -3.66 -15.40 -18.87
N GLY A 261 -4.48 -15.73 -17.87
CA GLY A 261 -5.11 -17.05 -17.75
C GLY A 261 -4.12 -18.18 -17.49
N ARG A 262 -2.99 -17.86 -16.83
CA ARG A 262 -1.88 -18.77 -16.51
C ARG A 262 -1.52 -18.71 -15.02
N ALA A 263 -2.53 -18.49 -14.18
CA ALA A 263 -2.38 -18.23 -12.74
C ALA A 263 -1.65 -19.35 -11.97
N ARG A 264 -1.71 -20.59 -12.46
CA ARG A 264 -1.07 -21.79 -11.86
C ARG A 264 0.26 -22.19 -12.50
N GLU A 265 0.67 -21.46 -13.54
CA GLU A 265 1.78 -21.85 -14.41
C GLU A 265 3.04 -20.99 -14.21
N PHE A 266 2.95 -19.89 -13.45
CA PHE A 266 4.16 -19.15 -13.09
C PHE A 266 5.00 -19.96 -12.09
N THR A 267 6.32 -19.89 -12.21
CA THR A 267 7.29 -20.62 -11.38
C THR A 267 8.10 -19.69 -10.49
N ARG A 268 8.30 -18.44 -10.93
CA ARG A 268 9.03 -17.43 -10.16
C ARG A 268 8.45 -16.06 -10.42
N MET A 269 8.36 -15.27 -9.35
CA MET A 269 7.87 -13.91 -9.37
C MET A 269 8.68 -13.06 -8.39
N ALA A 270 9.07 -11.86 -8.78
CA ALA A 270 9.71 -10.90 -7.89
C ALA A 270 9.51 -9.47 -8.41
N SER A 271 9.36 -8.52 -7.50
CA SER A 271 9.42 -7.09 -7.83
C SER A 271 10.83 -6.72 -8.28
N LEU A 272 10.93 -5.88 -9.33
CA LEU A 272 12.20 -5.33 -9.80
C LEU A 272 12.27 -3.83 -9.52
N SER A 273 11.21 -3.09 -9.87
CA SER A 273 11.09 -1.66 -9.57
C SER A 273 9.65 -1.26 -9.30
N HIS A 274 9.45 -0.20 -8.53
CA HIS A 274 8.14 0.38 -8.27
C HIS A 274 8.20 1.91 -8.21
N THR A 275 7.27 2.55 -8.91
CA THR A 275 7.10 4.00 -8.93
C THR A 275 5.68 4.33 -8.49
N VAL A 276 5.56 5.31 -7.60
CA VAL A 276 4.29 5.93 -7.21
C VAL A 276 4.42 7.44 -7.34
N ILE A 277 3.42 8.05 -7.98
CA ILE A 277 3.28 9.50 -8.12
C ILE A 277 1.95 9.90 -7.50
N PHE A 278 1.98 10.74 -6.47
CA PHE A 278 0.79 11.36 -5.90
C PHE A 278 0.45 12.64 -6.66
N HIS A 279 -0.84 12.80 -6.97
CA HIS A 279 -1.37 13.93 -7.73
C HIS A 279 -2.08 14.96 -6.85
N VAL A 280 -2.31 14.61 -5.58
CA VAL A 280 -3.15 15.36 -4.65
C VAL A 280 -2.40 15.75 -3.38
N GLY A 281 -2.94 16.72 -2.66
CA GLY A 281 -2.42 17.18 -1.38
C GLY A 281 -2.90 16.34 -0.20
N ILE A 282 -2.59 16.81 1.01
CA ILE A 282 -2.85 16.05 2.23
C ILE A 282 -4.34 15.80 2.51
N ARG A 283 -5.23 16.69 2.05
CA ARG A 283 -6.68 16.57 2.29
C ARG A 283 -7.23 15.27 1.71
N ASP A 284 -6.79 14.93 0.50
CA ASP A 284 -7.22 13.72 -0.19
C ASP A 284 -6.46 12.47 0.27
N LEU A 285 -5.20 12.61 0.68
CA LEU A 285 -4.39 11.49 1.20
C LEU A 285 -4.71 11.12 2.65
N THR A 286 -5.50 11.92 3.37
CA THR A 286 -5.77 11.67 4.79
C THR A 286 -6.54 10.37 4.99
N MET A 287 -5.84 9.37 5.52
CA MET A 287 -6.42 8.19 6.15
C MET A 287 -7.22 8.56 7.41
N THR A 288 -8.54 8.32 7.41
CA THR A 288 -9.37 8.47 8.61
C THR A 288 -9.12 7.33 9.60
N PRO A 289 -9.24 7.55 10.92
CA PRO A 289 -9.10 6.51 11.92
C PRO A 289 -10.06 5.36 11.69
N GLU A 290 -9.60 4.16 12.03
CA GLU A 290 -10.45 2.98 12.15
C GLU A 290 -11.50 3.21 13.26
N PRO A 291 -12.80 3.06 12.96
CA PRO A 291 -13.85 3.04 13.97
C PRO A 291 -13.57 1.97 15.02
N ARG A 292 -13.70 2.33 16.31
CA ARG A 292 -13.54 1.41 17.44
C ARG A 292 -14.79 0.54 17.66
N VAL A 293 -15.30 -0.05 16.58
CA VAL A 293 -16.43 -0.98 16.59
C VAL A 293 -16.00 -2.31 15.94
N PRO A 294 -16.32 -3.47 16.55
CA PRO A 294 -16.05 -4.76 15.93
C PRO A 294 -16.86 -4.92 14.64
N HIS A 295 -16.22 -5.42 13.59
CA HIS A 295 -16.88 -5.78 12.34
C HIS A 295 -16.73 -7.30 12.10
N PRO A 296 -17.80 -8.05 11.76
CA PRO A 296 -17.76 -9.52 11.69
C PRO A 296 -16.76 -10.06 10.65
N ASN A 297 -16.56 -9.35 9.55
CA ASN A 297 -15.60 -9.75 8.51
C ASN A 297 -14.16 -9.24 8.74
N ALA A 298 -13.88 -8.56 9.86
CA ALA A 298 -12.60 -7.92 10.13
C ALA A 298 -11.85 -8.61 11.28
N VAL A 299 -10.58 -8.93 11.05
CA VAL A 299 -9.69 -9.32 12.15
C VAL A 299 -9.54 -8.11 13.09
N PRO A 300 -9.64 -8.28 14.42
CA PRO A 300 -9.47 -7.20 15.38
C PRO A 300 -8.14 -6.47 15.19
N THR A 301 -8.14 -5.17 15.39
CA THR A 301 -6.93 -4.35 15.42
C THR A 301 -6.49 -4.17 16.87
N LEU A 302 -5.18 -4.19 17.12
CA LEU A 302 -4.60 -3.81 18.39
C LEU A 302 -4.78 -2.29 18.57
N PHE A 303 -5.59 -1.90 19.55
CA PHE A 303 -5.72 -0.52 19.96
C PHE A 303 -4.86 -0.30 21.21
N GLU A 304 -3.98 0.70 21.19
CA GLU A 304 -3.37 1.19 22.43
C GLU A 304 -4.38 2.04 23.21
N ASP A 305 -4.32 1.96 24.53
CA ASP A 305 -5.09 2.81 25.44
C ASP A 305 -4.59 4.26 25.39
N GLY A 306 -4.98 4.98 24.33
CA GLY A 306 -4.65 6.38 24.16
C GLY A 306 -5.59 7.06 23.16
N PRO A 307 -6.01 8.32 23.41
CA PRO A 307 -6.72 9.11 22.41
C PRO A 307 -5.69 9.71 21.43
N LEU A 308 -5.37 9.00 20.35
CA LEU A 308 -4.84 9.70 19.18
C LEU A 308 -5.96 10.63 18.66
N PRO A 309 -5.67 11.91 18.36
CA PRO A 309 -6.67 12.83 17.83
C PRO A 309 -7.32 12.23 16.58
N LEU A 310 -8.66 12.21 16.53
CA LEU A 310 -9.36 11.62 15.40
C LEU A 310 -9.12 12.48 14.15
N CYS A 311 -8.43 11.92 13.15
CA CYS A 311 -8.31 12.52 11.83
C CYS A 311 -9.66 12.44 11.09
N ASN A 312 -10.61 13.32 11.42
CA ASN A 312 -11.84 13.47 10.65
C ASN A 312 -11.88 14.84 9.97
N LEU A 313 -12.11 14.86 8.66
CA LEU A 313 -12.32 16.10 7.92
C LEU A 313 -13.82 16.42 7.96
N GLU A 314 -14.18 17.67 8.23
CA GLU A 314 -15.57 18.13 8.07
C GLU A 314 -16.03 17.80 6.64
N GLY A 315 -17.13 17.06 6.51
CA GLY A 315 -17.66 16.60 5.21
C GLY A 315 -17.31 15.16 4.79
N ASN A 316 -16.45 14.44 5.53
CA ASN A 316 -16.28 12.98 5.35
C ASN A 316 -17.42 12.20 6.05
N SER A 317 -18.68 12.55 5.79
CA SER A 317 -19.86 11.83 6.30
C SER A 317 -20.25 10.63 5.43
N GLY A 318 -19.34 10.15 4.58
CA GLY A 318 -19.51 9.01 3.69
C GLY A 318 -18.49 7.91 4.00
N GLY A 319 -18.90 6.66 3.87
CA GLY A 319 -18.09 5.50 4.21
C GLY A 319 -18.92 4.23 4.21
N ASP A 320 -18.37 3.17 4.80
CA ASP A 320 -19.12 1.95 5.06
C ASP A 320 -20.10 2.10 6.23
N ARG A 321 -20.82 1.03 6.61
CA ARG A 321 -21.83 1.08 7.70
C ARG A 321 -21.26 1.48 9.07
N ASP A 322 -19.95 1.34 9.27
CA ASP A 322 -19.26 1.72 10.50
C ASP A 322 -18.59 3.10 10.37
N GLY A 323 -18.70 3.76 9.22
CA GLY A 323 -18.11 5.08 8.95
C GLY A 323 -16.66 5.04 8.48
N ARG A 324 -16.17 3.94 7.91
CA ARG A 324 -14.81 3.91 7.32
C ARG A 324 -14.77 4.60 5.97
N LYS A 325 -13.83 5.53 5.82
CA LYS A 325 -13.44 6.03 4.49
C LYS A 325 -12.67 4.94 3.74
N TRP A 326 -13.02 4.71 2.48
CA TRP A 326 -12.39 3.72 1.63
C TRP A 326 -11.65 4.35 0.45
N PHE A 327 -10.57 3.70 0.08
CA PHE A 327 -9.85 3.96 -1.15
C PHE A 327 -9.83 2.71 -2.00
N VAL A 328 -9.61 2.86 -3.31
CA VAL A 328 -9.56 1.73 -4.23
C VAL A 328 -8.41 1.85 -5.21
N GLN A 329 -7.65 0.77 -5.34
CA GLN A 329 -6.65 0.59 -6.38
C GLN A 329 -7.27 -0.20 -7.53
N GLU A 330 -7.37 0.43 -8.71
CA GLU A 330 -7.69 -0.24 -9.96
C GLU A 330 -6.37 -0.59 -10.68
N SER A 331 -6.09 -1.88 -10.85
CA SER A 331 -4.85 -2.37 -11.46
C SER A 331 -5.07 -3.23 -12.71
N TRP A 332 -4.08 -3.22 -13.60
CA TRP A 332 -4.06 -3.99 -14.84
C TRP A 332 -2.63 -4.28 -15.34
N LEU A 333 -2.55 -5.20 -16.29
CA LEU A 333 -1.35 -5.52 -17.04
C LEU A 333 -1.35 -4.72 -18.35
N THR A 334 -0.24 -4.06 -18.68
CA THR A 334 -0.07 -3.40 -19.99
C THR A 334 0.88 -4.15 -20.92
N ARG A 335 1.86 -4.87 -20.38
CA ARG A 335 2.85 -5.62 -21.18
C ARG A 335 3.49 -6.76 -20.38
N ALA A 336 3.61 -7.94 -20.98
CA ALA A 336 4.44 -9.03 -20.47
C ALA A 336 5.31 -9.58 -21.61
N ALA A 337 6.63 -9.55 -21.44
CA ALA A 337 7.60 -10.02 -22.43
C ALA A 337 8.98 -10.20 -21.79
N GLY A 338 9.81 -11.07 -22.36
CA GLY A 338 11.22 -11.23 -21.95
C GLY A 338 11.41 -11.66 -20.49
N GLY A 339 10.48 -12.46 -19.95
CA GLY A 339 10.50 -12.88 -18.55
C GLY A 339 10.13 -11.78 -17.56
N ARG A 340 9.49 -10.69 -18.02
CA ARG A 340 9.01 -9.59 -17.19
C ARG A 340 7.55 -9.27 -17.48
N GLY A 341 6.90 -8.60 -16.56
CA GLY A 341 5.57 -8.04 -16.75
C GLY A 341 5.39 -6.72 -16.00
N LEU A 342 4.63 -5.82 -16.62
CA LEU A 342 4.37 -4.48 -16.11
C LEU A 342 2.98 -4.42 -15.48
N HIS A 343 2.95 -4.23 -14.17
CA HIS A 343 1.76 -3.86 -13.42
C HIS A 343 1.57 -2.33 -13.48
N THR A 344 0.37 -1.90 -13.79
CA THR A 344 -0.04 -0.49 -13.79
C THR A 344 -1.29 -0.33 -12.96
N SER A 345 -1.39 0.76 -12.18
CA SER A 345 -2.62 1.04 -11.45
C SER A 345 -2.88 2.53 -11.26
N ARG A 346 -4.14 2.86 -10.99
CA ARG A 346 -4.57 4.13 -10.43
C ARG A 346 -5.21 3.90 -9.07
N MET A 347 -4.98 4.81 -8.14
CA MET A 347 -5.52 4.79 -6.79
C MET A 347 -6.51 5.94 -6.65
N TRP A 348 -7.68 5.65 -6.14
CA TRP A 348 -8.80 6.59 -6.10
C TRP A 348 -9.34 6.71 -4.68
N ASP A 349 -9.82 7.90 -4.34
CA ASP A 349 -10.86 8.03 -3.33
C ASP A 349 -12.11 7.32 -3.85
N TYR A 350 -12.64 6.38 -3.07
CA TYR A 350 -13.73 5.53 -3.54
C TYR A 350 -15.06 6.28 -3.62
N GLU A 351 -15.26 7.29 -2.78
CA GLU A 351 -16.51 8.03 -2.70
C GLU A 351 -16.51 9.21 -3.67
N SER A 352 -15.45 10.03 -3.65
CA SER A 352 -15.38 11.22 -4.51
C SER A 352 -14.90 10.94 -5.94
N GLY A 353 -14.23 9.81 -6.18
CA GLY A 353 -13.58 9.52 -7.45
C GLY A 353 -12.30 10.35 -7.69
N THR A 354 -11.76 11.01 -6.66
CA THR A 354 -10.50 11.76 -6.76
C THR A 354 -9.33 10.82 -7.09
N HIS A 355 -8.54 11.14 -8.11
CA HIS A 355 -7.37 10.36 -8.54
C HIS A 355 -6.16 10.71 -7.66
N LEU A 356 -5.90 9.87 -6.66
CA LEU A 356 -4.87 10.13 -5.67
C LEU A 356 -3.47 9.90 -6.22
N ALA A 357 -3.27 8.76 -6.87
CA ALA A 357 -1.94 8.33 -7.29
C ALA A 357 -1.96 7.41 -8.51
N THR A 358 -0.88 7.47 -9.28
CA THR A 358 -0.59 6.50 -10.35
C THR A 358 0.62 5.66 -9.98
N THR A 359 0.55 4.36 -10.27
CA THR A 359 1.62 3.41 -9.94
C THR A 359 2.04 2.58 -11.14
N LEU A 360 3.33 2.29 -11.20
CA LEU A 360 3.96 1.42 -12.18
C LEU A 360 4.90 0.47 -11.44
N GLN A 361 4.88 -0.81 -11.80
CA GLN A 361 5.76 -1.80 -11.19
C GLN A 361 6.26 -2.80 -12.23
N ASP A 362 7.57 -2.87 -12.41
CA ASP A 362 8.23 -3.90 -13.20
C ASP A 362 8.46 -5.13 -12.32
N GLY A 363 8.11 -6.30 -12.84
CA GLY A 363 8.23 -7.57 -12.14
C GLY A 363 8.87 -8.63 -13.01
N LEU A 364 9.81 -9.38 -12.43
CA LEU A 364 10.27 -10.65 -12.97
C LEU A 364 9.11 -11.65 -12.90
N ILE A 365 8.79 -12.29 -14.01
CA ILE A 365 7.81 -13.37 -14.07
C ILE A 365 8.31 -14.46 -15.00
N ARG A 366 8.40 -15.68 -14.46
CA ARG A 366 8.75 -16.88 -15.22
C ARG A 366 7.58 -17.84 -15.22
N PHE A 367 7.35 -18.47 -16.36
CA PHE A 367 6.38 -19.55 -16.54
C PHE A 367 7.10 -20.88 -16.69
N ARG A 368 6.36 -21.99 -16.59
CA ARG A 368 6.89 -23.30 -16.94
C ARG A 368 7.27 -23.34 -18.43
N PRO A 369 8.30 -24.09 -18.84
CA PRO A 369 8.73 -24.16 -20.24
C PRO A 369 7.62 -24.53 -21.23
N GLU A 370 6.66 -25.35 -20.79
CA GLU A 370 5.53 -25.84 -21.59
C GLU A 370 4.34 -24.85 -21.69
N THR A 371 4.35 -23.76 -20.92
CA THR A 371 3.28 -22.77 -20.92
C THR A 371 3.22 -22.03 -22.26
N LYS A 372 2.10 -22.17 -22.97
CA LYS A 372 1.80 -21.42 -24.20
C LYS A 372 0.92 -20.23 -23.84
N LEU A 373 1.29 -19.02 -24.30
CA LEU A 373 0.54 -17.77 -24.05
C LEU A 373 -0.25 -17.35 -25.29
#